data_AF-A1K8L1-F1
#
_entry.id   AF-A1K8L1-F1
#
_cell.length_a   1.000
_cell.length_b   1.000
_cell.length_c   1.000
_cell.angle_alpha   90.00
_cell.angle_beta   90.00
_cell.angle_gamma   90.00
#
_symmetry.space_group_name_H-M   'P 1'
#
loop_
_entity.id
_entity.type
_entity.pdbx_description
1 polymer ?
#
loop_
_entity_poly.entity_id
_entity_poly.type
_entity_poly.pdbx_seq_one_letter_code
_entity_poly.pdbx_strand_id
1 'polypeptide(L)'
;MSTDPSRGLLSATLGAVLANPALNVLRIAAMAAGPDGEVDPETVEMMRAQVAAGALATLAPAAAWPELERGLLAAAPSRMLRALRDCGALAVLLPEVDALFGVPQSADDPAEVDIGDHILRVVDEAARCNAPLAVRFAALVFNVGKADSPREHLPAHYKHIERGCPRIEAICARFGVAAEFLDLALLAIAECERVHRAAEMRAGSIAAMLERVDAFDRPARFEQLLTLCTCDFRAFPGRASLVYPKAPMLRVALRACLAVDEGELADEHEDEAEFAAALLEARALAVAAALRSERWADAA
;
A
#
# COMPACT_ATOMS: atom_id res chain seq x y z
N MET A 1 -50.14 19.83 -28.74
CA MET A 1 -49.49 18.86 -27.84
C MET A 1 -48.01 18.82 -28.20
N SER A 2 -47.21 19.64 -27.53
CA SER A 2 -45.76 19.70 -27.76
C SER A 2 -45.10 18.70 -26.81
N THR A 3 -44.64 17.57 -27.33
CA THR A 3 -43.80 16.62 -26.59
C THR A 3 -42.40 17.18 -26.54
N ASP A 4 -42.05 17.80 -25.43
CA ASP A 4 -40.69 18.28 -25.15
C ASP A 4 -39.74 17.07 -25.01
N PRO A 5 -38.76 16.91 -25.92
CA PRO A 5 -37.84 15.77 -25.91
C PRO A 5 -36.85 15.81 -24.72
N SER A 6 -36.75 16.93 -24.00
CA SER A 6 -35.85 17.07 -22.85
C SER A 6 -36.32 16.32 -21.60
N ARG A 7 -37.63 16.03 -21.48
CA ARG A 7 -38.21 15.29 -20.34
C ARG A 7 -37.84 13.80 -20.29
N GLY A 8 -37.49 13.20 -21.43
CA GLY A 8 -37.09 11.79 -21.52
C GLY A 8 -35.60 11.54 -21.25
N LEU A 9 -34.73 12.50 -21.59
CA LEU A 9 -33.28 12.32 -21.49
C LEU A 9 -32.80 12.31 -20.04
N LEU A 10 -33.31 13.23 -19.21
CA LEU A 10 -32.99 13.28 -17.77
C LEU A 10 -33.54 12.06 -17.01
N SER A 11 -34.72 11.54 -17.39
CA SER A 11 -35.32 10.36 -16.77
C SER A 11 -34.62 9.06 -17.14
N ALA A 12 -34.18 8.89 -18.40
CA ALA A 12 -33.37 7.73 -18.80
C ALA A 12 -31.98 7.74 -18.16
N THR A 13 -31.40 8.95 -17.97
CA THR A 13 -30.10 9.11 -17.34
C THR A 13 -30.17 8.90 -15.83
N LEU A 14 -31.20 9.41 -15.13
CA LEU A 14 -31.46 9.06 -13.73
C LEU A 14 -31.79 7.57 -13.58
N GLY A 15 -32.57 7.02 -14.51
CA GLY A 15 -32.88 5.60 -14.59
C GLY A 15 -31.62 4.76 -14.68
N ALA A 16 -30.69 5.08 -15.59
CA ALA A 16 -29.41 4.39 -15.72
C ALA A 16 -28.46 4.59 -14.53
N VAL A 17 -28.48 5.78 -13.89
CA VAL A 17 -27.73 6.07 -12.66
C VAL A 17 -28.27 5.28 -11.47
N LEU A 18 -29.59 5.03 -11.42
CA LEU A 18 -30.26 4.18 -10.42
C LEU A 18 -30.24 2.68 -10.80
N ALA A 19 -30.07 2.33 -12.08
CA ALA A 19 -30.30 0.98 -12.61
C ALA A 19 -29.06 0.10 -12.81
N ASN A 20 -27.91 0.46 -12.23
CA ASN A 20 -26.80 -0.47 -12.12
C ASN A 20 -26.61 -0.90 -10.65
N PRO A 21 -27.28 -2.00 -10.21
CA PRO A 21 -27.14 -2.53 -8.86
C PRO A 21 -25.68 -2.71 -8.43
N ALA A 22 -24.80 -3.13 -9.35
CA ALA A 22 -23.37 -3.30 -9.07
C ALA A 22 -22.71 -1.98 -8.66
N LEU A 23 -22.92 -0.92 -9.43
CA LEU A 23 -22.36 0.40 -9.13
C LEU A 23 -23.00 1.03 -7.88
N ASN A 24 -24.27 0.72 -7.59
CA ASN A 24 -24.92 1.21 -6.37
C ASN A 24 -24.26 0.61 -5.12
N VAL A 25 -23.98 -0.69 -5.11
CA VAL A 25 -23.22 -1.35 -4.02
C VAL A 25 -21.88 -0.64 -3.79
N LEU A 26 -21.14 -0.37 -4.87
CA LEU A 26 -19.83 0.28 -4.79
C LEU A 26 -19.93 1.74 -4.30
N ARG A 27 -20.90 2.50 -4.80
CA ARG A 27 -21.11 3.91 -4.41
C ARG A 27 -21.49 4.03 -2.94
N ILE A 28 -22.39 3.18 -2.45
CA ILE A 28 -22.77 3.14 -1.04
C ILE A 28 -21.54 2.84 -0.17
N ALA A 29 -20.75 1.84 -0.55
CA ALA A 29 -19.53 1.52 0.18
C ALA A 29 -18.52 2.68 0.15
N ALA A 30 -18.30 3.32 -0.99
CA ALA A 30 -17.40 4.47 -1.12
C ALA A 30 -17.86 5.67 -0.28
N MET A 31 -19.19 5.93 -0.23
CA MET A 31 -19.77 6.97 0.62
C MET A 31 -19.53 6.70 2.11
N ALA A 32 -19.51 5.44 2.53
CA ALA A 32 -19.27 5.06 3.92
C ALA A 32 -17.87 5.45 4.44
N ALA A 33 -16.90 5.58 3.54
CA ALA A 33 -15.55 6.05 3.88
C ALA A 33 -15.49 7.58 4.13
N GLY A 34 -16.58 8.30 3.83
CA GLY A 34 -16.75 9.72 4.06
C GLY A 34 -17.08 10.09 5.50
N PRO A 35 -17.35 11.40 5.75
CA PRO A 35 -17.62 11.92 7.08
C PRO A 35 -18.93 11.39 7.69
N ASP A 36 -19.90 11.03 6.85
CA ASP A 36 -21.24 10.63 7.27
C ASP A 36 -21.30 9.24 7.92
N GLY A 37 -20.21 8.47 7.85
CA GLY A 37 -20.02 7.28 8.69
C GLY A 37 -20.40 5.96 8.04
N GLU A 38 -20.61 4.95 8.89
CA GLU A 38 -20.81 3.55 8.50
C GLU A 38 -22.18 3.29 7.87
N VAL A 39 -22.25 2.26 7.04
CA VAL A 39 -23.50 1.79 6.45
C VAL A 39 -24.35 1.10 7.52
N ASP A 40 -25.62 1.45 7.63
CA ASP A 40 -26.50 0.80 8.59
C ASP A 40 -26.76 -0.68 8.22
N PRO A 41 -27.13 -1.54 9.20
CA PRO A 41 -27.30 -2.97 8.96
C PRO A 41 -28.34 -3.32 7.90
N GLU A 42 -29.42 -2.54 7.74
CA GLU A 42 -30.46 -2.79 6.74
C GLU A 42 -29.92 -2.52 5.33
N THR A 43 -29.16 -1.44 5.16
CA THR A 43 -28.49 -1.14 3.90
C THR A 43 -27.42 -2.18 3.55
N VAL A 44 -26.66 -2.70 4.52
CA VAL A 44 -25.70 -3.80 4.28
C VAL A 44 -26.44 -5.08 3.83
N GLU A 45 -27.58 -5.42 4.43
CA GLU A 45 -28.39 -6.57 4.01
C GLU A 45 -28.93 -6.41 2.59
N MET A 46 -29.40 -5.20 2.24
CA MET A 46 -29.81 -4.89 0.86
C MET A 46 -28.63 -5.07 -0.12
N MET A 47 -27.44 -4.57 0.20
CA MET A 47 -26.25 -4.74 -0.63
C MET A 47 -25.90 -6.23 -0.78
N ARG A 48 -25.97 -7.00 0.32
CA ARG A 48 -25.72 -8.46 0.33
C ARG A 48 -26.69 -9.19 -0.58
N ALA A 49 -27.98 -8.86 -0.53
CA ALA A 49 -28.99 -9.44 -1.41
C ALA A 49 -28.70 -9.18 -2.89
N GLN A 50 -28.23 -7.96 -3.24
CA GLN A 50 -27.83 -7.64 -4.61
C GLN A 50 -26.60 -8.43 -5.06
N VAL A 51 -25.57 -8.54 -4.21
CA VAL A 51 -24.38 -9.33 -4.51
C VAL A 51 -24.73 -10.81 -4.69
N ALA A 52 -25.56 -11.37 -3.80
CA ALA A 52 -26.04 -12.75 -3.89
C ALA A 52 -26.89 -13.01 -5.14
N ALA A 53 -27.63 -12.01 -5.62
CA ALA A 53 -28.37 -12.07 -6.89
C ALA A 53 -27.46 -11.93 -8.13
N GLY A 54 -26.14 -11.86 -7.95
CA GLY A 54 -25.17 -11.79 -9.05
C GLY A 54 -25.00 -10.38 -9.63
N ALA A 55 -25.34 -9.31 -8.89
CA ALA A 55 -25.21 -7.94 -9.38
C ALA A 55 -23.82 -7.63 -9.94
N LEU A 56 -22.76 -8.15 -9.31
CA LEU A 56 -21.37 -7.91 -9.72
C LEU A 56 -20.92 -8.77 -10.92
N ALA A 57 -21.67 -9.81 -11.31
CA ALA A 57 -21.22 -10.80 -12.29
C ALA A 57 -21.00 -10.22 -13.71
N THR A 58 -21.69 -9.11 -14.02
CA THR A 58 -21.59 -8.43 -15.33
C THR A 58 -20.80 -7.13 -15.26
N LEU A 59 -20.32 -6.74 -14.08
CA LEU A 59 -19.56 -5.51 -13.91
C LEU A 59 -18.15 -5.71 -14.46
N ALA A 60 -17.79 -4.96 -15.49
CA ALA A 60 -16.41 -4.88 -15.93
C ALA A 60 -15.54 -4.37 -14.77
N PRO A 61 -14.46 -5.07 -14.36
CA PRO A 61 -13.70 -4.68 -13.17
C PRO A 61 -13.16 -3.25 -13.23
N ALA A 62 -12.72 -2.77 -14.40
CA ALA A 62 -12.29 -1.38 -14.59
C ALA A 62 -13.39 -0.34 -14.27
N ALA A 63 -14.68 -0.70 -14.41
CA ALA A 63 -15.78 0.18 -14.03
C ALA A 63 -15.99 0.29 -12.50
N ALA A 64 -15.44 -0.65 -11.72
CA ALA A 64 -15.44 -0.57 -10.27
C ALA A 64 -14.37 0.38 -9.72
N TRP A 65 -13.27 0.58 -10.46
CA TRP A 65 -12.11 1.33 -9.99
C TRP A 65 -12.45 2.76 -9.54
N PRO A 66 -13.23 3.58 -10.26
CA PRO A 66 -13.53 4.95 -9.83
C PRO A 66 -14.20 5.05 -8.45
N GLU A 67 -14.96 4.02 -8.06
CA GLU A 67 -15.62 3.96 -6.76
C GLU A 67 -14.64 3.50 -5.66
N LEU A 68 -13.78 2.52 -5.96
CA LEU A 68 -12.69 2.10 -5.07
C LEU A 68 -11.71 3.24 -4.82
N GLU A 69 -11.33 3.98 -5.86
CA GLU A 69 -10.48 5.16 -5.77
C GLU A 69 -11.10 6.23 -4.86
N ARG A 70 -12.41 6.51 -5.02
CA ARG A 70 -13.10 7.49 -4.19
C ARG A 70 -13.08 7.11 -2.72
N GLY A 71 -13.33 5.85 -2.38
CA GLY A 71 -13.26 5.40 -1.00
C GLY A 71 -11.83 5.33 -0.45
N LEU A 72 -10.84 4.96 -1.28
CA LEU A 72 -9.43 5.00 -0.90
C LEU A 72 -8.94 6.43 -0.61
N LEU A 73 -9.43 7.44 -1.34
CA LEU A 73 -9.12 8.85 -1.11
C LEU A 73 -9.89 9.49 0.04
N ALA A 74 -10.92 8.84 0.56
CA ALA A 74 -11.75 9.37 1.63
C ALA A 74 -11.04 9.38 2.99
N ALA A 75 -11.73 9.86 4.02
CA ALA A 75 -11.18 10.07 5.37
C ALA A 75 -10.96 8.78 6.16
N ALA A 76 -11.80 7.76 5.93
CA ALA A 76 -11.71 6.45 6.57
C ALA A 76 -11.93 5.32 5.54
N PRO A 77 -10.94 5.04 4.67
CA PRO A 77 -11.05 3.99 3.65
C PRO A 77 -11.46 2.61 4.20
N SER A 78 -11.11 2.30 5.45
CA SER A 78 -11.48 1.04 6.09
C SER A 78 -12.99 0.79 6.12
N ARG A 79 -13.82 1.84 6.21
CA ARG A 79 -15.29 1.71 6.23
C ARG A 79 -15.85 1.22 4.90
N MET A 80 -15.29 1.69 3.78
CA MET A 80 -15.64 1.15 2.46
C MET A 80 -15.28 -0.33 2.40
N LEU A 81 -14.06 -0.70 2.80
CA LEU A 81 -13.58 -2.08 2.74
C LEU A 81 -14.42 -3.01 3.63
N ARG A 82 -14.82 -2.57 4.82
CA ARG A 82 -15.76 -3.31 5.69
C ARG A 82 -17.12 -3.47 5.02
N ALA A 83 -17.73 -2.41 4.51
CA ALA A 83 -19.02 -2.49 3.84
C ALA A 83 -18.98 -3.45 2.63
N LEU A 84 -17.91 -3.41 1.82
CA LEU A 84 -17.70 -4.33 0.71
C LEU A 84 -17.52 -5.79 1.19
N ARG A 85 -16.82 -6.00 2.30
CA ARG A 85 -16.61 -7.34 2.87
C ARG A 85 -17.91 -7.89 3.45
N ASP A 86 -18.62 -7.10 4.24
CA ASP A 86 -19.85 -7.50 4.93
C ASP A 86 -20.97 -7.87 3.94
N CYS A 87 -21.04 -7.20 2.78
CA CYS A 87 -21.97 -7.55 1.72
C CYS A 87 -21.46 -8.62 0.74
N GLY A 88 -20.22 -9.09 0.89
CA GLY A 88 -19.59 -10.11 0.04
C GLY A 88 -19.01 -9.58 -1.28
N ALA A 89 -19.09 -8.27 -1.55
CA ALA A 89 -18.54 -7.66 -2.75
C ALA A 89 -17.00 -7.70 -2.79
N LEU A 90 -16.32 -7.60 -1.63
CA LEU A 90 -14.86 -7.60 -1.56
C LEU A 90 -14.27 -8.90 -2.13
N ALA A 91 -14.84 -10.05 -1.76
CA ALA A 91 -14.44 -11.36 -2.26
C ALA A 91 -14.60 -11.50 -3.79
N VAL A 92 -15.50 -10.73 -4.41
CA VAL A 92 -15.69 -10.74 -5.88
C VAL A 92 -14.69 -9.80 -6.57
N LEU A 93 -14.46 -8.62 -6.01
CA LEU A 93 -13.66 -7.56 -6.65
C LEU A 93 -12.15 -7.75 -6.41
N LEU A 94 -11.79 -8.01 -5.16
CA LEU A 94 -10.43 -8.12 -4.65
C LEU A 94 -10.30 -9.38 -3.77
N PRO A 95 -10.51 -10.59 -4.33
CA PRO A 95 -10.38 -11.84 -3.58
C PRO A 95 -9.03 -11.98 -2.88
N GLU A 96 -7.95 -11.42 -3.45
CA GLU A 96 -6.61 -11.43 -2.87
C GLU A 96 -6.53 -10.64 -1.56
N VAL A 97 -7.31 -9.57 -1.43
CA VAL A 97 -7.41 -8.75 -0.21
C VAL A 97 -8.36 -9.39 0.80
N ASP A 98 -9.51 -9.89 0.32
CA ASP A 98 -10.49 -10.57 1.17
C ASP A 98 -9.88 -11.78 1.91
N ALA A 99 -8.98 -12.50 1.24
CA ALA A 99 -8.27 -13.66 1.78
C ALA A 99 -7.22 -13.32 2.85
N LEU A 100 -6.92 -12.05 3.12
CA LEU A 100 -6.01 -11.64 4.20
C LEU A 100 -6.65 -11.66 5.58
N PHE A 101 -7.97 -11.54 5.63
CA PHE A 101 -8.71 -11.58 6.88
C PHE A 101 -8.77 -13.03 7.41
N GLY A 102 -8.49 -13.18 8.68
CA GLY A 102 -8.28 -14.46 9.37
C GLY A 102 -6.82 -14.94 9.35
N VAL A 103 -5.91 -14.23 8.67
CA VAL A 103 -4.50 -14.63 8.56
C VAL A 103 -3.68 -13.93 9.66
N PRO A 104 -3.00 -14.68 10.55
CA PRO A 104 -2.20 -14.09 11.62
C PRO A 104 -0.87 -13.55 11.08
N GLN A 105 -0.42 -12.43 11.66
CA GLN A 105 0.87 -11.79 11.42
C GLN A 105 1.52 -11.45 12.77
N SER A 106 2.83 -11.64 12.88
CA SER A 106 3.57 -11.32 14.10
C SER A 106 3.42 -9.86 14.51
N ALA A 107 3.24 -9.64 15.80
CA ALA A 107 3.20 -8.34 16.46
C ALA A 107 3.86 -8.45 17.86
N ASP A 108 3.99 -7.32 18.56
CA ASP A 108 4.61 -7.31 19.89
C ASP A 108 3.59 -7.70 20.97
N ASP A 109 2.61 -6.82 21.21
CA ASP A 109 1.52 -7.02 22.16
C ASP A 109 0.19 -6.54 21.53
N PRO A 110 -0.76 -7.43 21.22
CA PRO A 110 -0.65 -8.90 21.31
C PRO A 110 0.42 -9.47 20.36
N ALA A 111 0.84 -10.72 20.60
CA ALA A 111 1.88 -11.40 19.81
C ALA A 111 1.52 -11.60 18.33
N GLU A 112 0.21 -11.57 18.01
CA GLU A 112 -0.28 -11.69 16.64
C GLU A 112 -1.44 -10.71 16.41
N VAL A 113 -1.53 -10.22 15.17
CA VAL A 113 -2.66 -9.45 14.66
C VAL A 113 -3.21 -10.13 13.40
N ASP A 114 -4.48 -9.87 13.12
CA ASP A 114 -5.10 -10.23 11.85
C ASP A 114 -4.60 -9.32 10.73
N ILE A 115 -4.13 -9.87 9.60
CA ILE A 115 -3.63 -9.07 8.47
C ILE A 115 -4.76 -8.25 7.83
N GLY A 116 -5.96 -8.80 7.72
CA GLY A 116 -7.13 -8.07 7.23
C GLY A 116 -7.43 -6.85 8.08
N ASP A 117 -7.53 -7.00 9.40
CA ASP A 117 -7.72 -5.84 10.29
C ASP A 117 -6.51 -4.90 10.31
N HIS A 118 -5.30 -5.43 10.13
CA HIS A 118 -4.09 -4.62 9.99
C HIS A 118 -4.15 -3.73 8.76
N ILE A 119 -4.46 -4.26 7.56
CA ILE A 119 -4.51 -3.43 6.34
C ILE A 119 -5.58 -2.34 6.43
N LEU A 120 -6.70 -2.59 7.12
CA LEU A 120 -7.73 -1.57 7.38
C LEU A 120 -7.14 -0.38 8.15
N ARG A 121 -6.32 -0.67 9.17
CA ARG A 121 -5.60 0.36 9.94
C ARG A 121 -4.52 1.05 9.11
N VAL A 122 -3.80 0.32 8.25
CA VAL A 122 -2.77 0.92 7.37
C VAL A 122 -3.40 1.92 6.39
N VAL A 123 -4.50 1.58 5.72
CA VAL A 123 -5.14 2.49 4.76
C VAL A 123 -5.76 3.73 5.43
N ASP A 124 -6.30 3.59 6.64
CA ASP A 124 -6.77 4.73 7.44
C ASP A 124 -5.62 5.63 7.89
N GLU A 125 -4.49 5.04 8.32
CA GLU A 125 -3.30 5.81 8.68
C GLU A 125 -2.70 6.53 7.45
N ALA A 126 -2.72 5.90 6.28
CA ALA A 126 -2.34 6.54 5.02
C ALA A 126 -3.28 7.70 4.68
N ALA A 127 -4.59 7.56 4.94
CA ALA A 127 -5.55 8.64 4.80
C ALA A 127 -5.28 9.80 5.75
N ARG A 128 -5.01 9.49 7.03
CA ARG A 128 -4.66 10.47 8.06
C ARG A 128 -3.38 11.25 7.75
N CYS A 129 -2.40 10.59 7.12
CA CYS A 129 -1.16 11.22 6.65
C CYS A 129 -1.35 12.02 5.35
N ASN A 130 -2.57 12.10 4.81
CA ASN A 130 -2.87 12.65 3.50
C ASN A 130 -1.97 12.07 2.39
N ALA A 131 -1.70 10.76 2.47
CA ALA A 131 -0.82 10.10 1.52
C ALA A 131 -1.45 10.08 0.12
N PRO A 132 -0.64 10.19 -0.96
CA PRO A 132 -1.11 10.07 -2.34
C PRO A 132 -1.79 8.72 -2.59
N LEU A 133 -2.68 8.67 -3.60
CA LEU A 133 -3.43 7.47 -3.94
C LEU A 133 -2.53 6.24 -4.18
N ALA A 134 -1.36 6.41 -4.82
CA ALA A 134 -0.40 5.32 -5.03
C ALA A 134 0.01 4.65 -3.70
N VAL A 135 0.25 5.43 -2.64
CA VAL A 135 0.61 4.90 -1.31
C VAL A 135 -0.58 4.16 -0.69
N ARG A 136 -1.80 4.70 -0.84
CA ARG A 136 -3.02 4.07 -0.30
C ARG A 136 -3.34 2.76 -1.02
N PHE A 137 -3.13 2.71 -2.33
CA PHE A 137 -3.25 1.48 -3.12
C PHE A 137 -2.17 0.47 -2.70
N ALA A 138 -0.90 0.86 -2.62
CA ALA A 138 0.17 -0.02 -2.17
C ALA A 138 -0.10 -0.57 -0.76
N ALA A 139 -0.60 0.26 0.17
CA ALA A 139 -1.00 -0.14 1.51
C ALA A 139 -2.11 -1.20 1.53
N LEU A 140 -3.05 -1.15 0.58
CA LEU A 140 -4.12 -2.14 0.43
C LEU A 140 -3.58 -3.51 -0.02
N VAL A 141 -2.55 -3.53 -0.88
CA VAL A 141 -2.18 -4.76 -1.61
C VAL A 141 -0.83 -5.36 -1.24
N PHE A 142 0.08 -4.65 -0.56
CA PHE A 142 1.46 -5.16 -0.37
C PHE A 142 1.55 -6.47 0.44
N ASN A 143 0.52 -6.81 1.22
CA ASN A 143 0.46 -8.06 1.99
C ASN A 143 -0.25 -9.22 1.26
N VAL A 144 -0.78 -9.06 0.03
CA VAL A 144 -1.59 -10.10 -0.64
C VAL A 144 -0.88 -11.44 -0.84
N GLY A 145 0.46 -11.45 -0.82
CA GLY A 145 1.26 -12.68 -0.85
C GLY A 145 1.21 -13.53 0.43
N LYS A 146 0.65 -12.99 1.52
CA LYS A 146 0.53 -13.64 2.83
C LYS A 146 -0.76 -14.46 2.99
N ALA A 147 -1.77 -14.19 2.15
CA ALA A 147 -3.13 -14.74 2.24
C ALA A 147 -3.23 -16.28 2.36
N ASP A 148 -2.32 -17.00 1.71
CA ASP A 148 -2.32 -18.46 1.62
C ASP A 148 -1.01 -19.06 2.17
N SER A 149 -0.42 -18.42 3.16
CA SER A 149 0.82 -18.92 3.78
C SER A 149 0.58 -20.27 4.44
N PRO A 150 1.42 -21.30 4.18
CA PRO A 150 1.28 -22.61 4.81
C PRO A 150 1.31 -22.50 6.33
N ARG A 151 0.45 -23.27 7.01
CA ARG A 151 0.26 -23.18 8.47
C ARG A 151 1.55 -23.42 9.24
N GLU A 152 2.40 -24.31 8.74
CA GLU A 152 3.73 -24.64 9.28
C GLU A 152 4.75 -23.49 9.18
N HIS A 153 4.44 -22.44 8.41
CA HIS A 153 5.28 -21.27 8.22
C HIS A 153 4.65 -20.00 8.80
N LEU A 154 3.48 -20.10 9.42
CA LEU A 154 2.89 -18.98 10.14
C LEU A 154 3.64 -18.73 11.45
N PRO A 155 3.81 -17.46 11.87
CA PRO A 155 3.47 -16.21 11.17
C PRO A 155 4.61 -15.62 10.30
N ALA A 156 5.61 -16.42 9.88
CA ALA A 156 6.78 -15.91 9.14
C ALA A 156 6.50 -15.63 7.64
N HIS A 157 5.43 -16.18 7.07
CA HIS A 157 5.00 -15.97 5.68
C HIS A 157 6.12 -16.13 4.64
N TYR A 158 6.85 -17.25 4.70
CA TYR A 158 7.93 -17.56 3.76
C TYR A 158 7.46 -17.41 2.29
N LYS A 159 8.30 -16.81 1.43
CA LYS A 159 8.03 -16.59 -0.01
C LYS A 159 6.78 -15.74 -0.33
N HIS A 160 6.28 -14.93 0.61
CA HIS A 160 5.14 -14.05 0.32
C HIS A 160 5.42 -13.08 -0.82
N ILE A 161 6.66 -12.62 -1.01
CA ILE A 161 7.04 -11.75 -2.13
C ILE A 161 6.81 -12.47 -3.47
N GLU A 162 7.34 -13.70 -3.61
CA GLU A 162 7.18 -14.53 -4.81
C GLU A 162 5.70 -14.79 -5.15
N ARG A 163 4.86 -15.01 -4.14
CA ARG A 163 3.40 -15.19 -4.33
C ARG A 163 2.65 -13.88 -4.58
N GLY A 164 3.11 -12.78 -3.99
CA GLY A 164 2.39 -11.52 -3.97
C GLY A 164 2.62 -10.67 -5.22
N CYS A 165 3.82 -10.65 -5.79
CA CYS A 165 4.10 -9.92 -7.03
C CYS A 165 3.11 -10.23 -8.17
N PRO A 166 2.90 -11.52 -8.57
CA PRO A 166 1.95 -11.83 -9.64
C PRO A 166 0.49 -11.49 -9.28
N ARG A 167 0.14 -11.46 -7.98
CA ARG A 167 -1.19 -11.03 -7.52
C ARG A 167 -1.36 -9.52 -7.68
N ILE A 168 -0.36 -8.73 -7.31
CA ILE A 168 -0.37 -7.27 -7.49
C ILE A 168 -0.47 -6.92 -8.97
N GLU A 169 0.31 -7.59 -9.83
CA GLU A 169 0.23 -7.43 -11.28
C GLU A 169 -1.17 -7.75 -11.81
N ALA A 170 -1.76 -8.88 -11.37
CA ALA A 170 -3.10 -9.28 -11.76
C ALA A 170 -4.18 -8.29 -11.29
N ILE A 171 -4.07 -7.74 -10.08
CA ILE A 171 -4.97 -6.68 -9.58
C ILE A 171 -4.84 -5.43 -10.46
N CYS A 172 -3.61 -5.00 -10.76
CA CYS A 172 -3.38 -3.82 -11.57
C CYS A 172 -3.96 -3.96 -12.98
N ALA A 173 -3.71 -5.11 -13.61
CA ALA A 173 -4.27 -5.44 -14.93
C ALA A 173 -5.81 -5.54 -14.90
N ARG A 174 -6.39 -6.12 -13.84
CA ARG A 174 -7.84 -6.27 -13.67
C ARG A 174 -8.55 -4.92 -13.66
N PHE A 175 -8.03 -3.97 -12.88
CA PHE A 175 -8.66 -2.66 -12.73
C PHE A 175 -8.19 -1.63 -13.77
N GLY A 176 -7.10 -1.91 -14.49
CA GLY A 176 -6.53 -0.97 -15.46
C GLY A 176 -5.98 0.29 -14.79
N VAL A 177 -5.36 0.13 -13.61
CA VAL A 177 -4.83 1.27 -12.85
C VAL A 177 -3.52 1.80 -13.42
N ALA A 178 -3.13 2.99 -12.99
CA ALA A 178 -1.93 3.68 -13.46
C ALA A 178 -0.65 2.91 -13.08
N ALA A 179 0.38 3.00 -13.94
CA ALA A 179 1.61 2.22 -13.81
C ALA A 179 2.38 2.53 -12.51
N GLU A 180 2.28 3.76 -12.00
CA GLU A 180 2.89 4.16 -10.74
C GLU A 180 2.32 3.41 -9.52
N PHE A 181 1.10 2.89 -9.60
CA PHE A 181 0.51 2.10 -8.51
C PHE A 181 1.12 0.71 -8.47
N LEU A 182 1.31 0.09 -9.64
CA LEU A 182 2.01 -1.17 -9.77
C LEU A 182 3.46 -1.05 -9.29
N ASP A 183 4.17 -0.02 -9.78
CA ASP A 183 5.58 0.22 -9.45
C ASP A 183 5.79 0.39 -7.94
N LEU A 184 4.96 1.21 -7.27
CA LEU A 184 5.06 1.40 -5.83
C LEU A 184 4.61 0.16 -5.03
N ALA A 185 3.57 -0.56 -5.47
CA ALA A 185 3.11 -1.77 -4.78
C ALA A 185 4.15 -2.89 -4.84
N LEU A 186 4.81 -3.08 -5.99
CA LEU A 186 5.91 -4.05 -6.15
C LEU A 186 7.14 -3.65 -5.32
N LEU A 187 7.45 -2.36 -5.26
CA LEU A 187 8.51 -1.87 -4.37
C LEU A 187 8.17 -2.13 -2.88
N ALA A 188 6.93 -1.84 -2.48
CA ALA A 188 6.47 -2.00 -1.10
C ALA A 188 6.53 -3.45 -0.64
N ILE A 189 6.00 -4.41 -1.42
CA ILE A 189 6.07 -5.83 -1.05
C ILE A 189 7.53 -6.33 -0.95
N ALA A 190 8.43 -5.83 -1.81
CA ALA A 190 9.81 -6.26 -1.81
C ALA A 190 10.63 -5.69 -0.63
N GLU A 191 10.34 -4.47 -0.20
CA GLU A 191 11.26 -3.69 0.65
C GLU A 191 10.71 -3.32 2.03
N CYS A 192 9.39 -3.32 2.26
CA CYS A 192 8.81 -2.85 3.53
C CYS A 192 9.44 -3.54 4.75
N GLU A 193 9.48 -4.88 4.77
CA GLU A 193 10.10 -5.66 5.87
C GLU A 193 11.62 -5.40 6.02
N ARG A 194 12.29 -5.03 4.93
CA ARG A 194 13.72 -4.67 4.99
C ARG A 194 13.91 -3.27 5.56
N VAL A 195 13.05 -2.31 5.19
CA VAL A 195 13.02 -0.96 5.75
C VAL A 195 12.73 -0.98 7.25
N HIS A 196 11.82 -1.84 7.73
CA HIS A 196 11.58 -2.01 9.17
C HIS A 196 12.82 -2.47 9.95
N ARG A 197 13.72 -3.23 9.30
CA ARG A 197 14.99 -3.72 9.86
C ARG A 197 16.19 -2.80 9.61
N ALA A 198 15.98 -1.62 9.02
CA ALA A 198 17.08 -0.75 8.59
C ALA A 198 18.03 -0.34 9.73
N ALA A 199 17.54 -0.25 10.97
CA ALA A 199 18.37 0.10 12.12
C ALA A 199 19.43 -0.98 12.47
N GLU A 200 19.21 -2.23 12.06
CA GLU A 200 20.12 -3.36 12.29
C GLU A 200 21.13 -3.54 11.14
N MET A 201 20.94 -2.81 10.03
CA MET A 201 21.74 -2.96 8.83
C MET A 201 23.09 -2.25 8.95
N ARG A 202 24.11 -2.84 8.32
CA ARG A 202 25.42 -2.18 8.17
C ARG A 202 25.29 -1.04 7.15
N ALA A 203 26.15 -0.03 7.26
CA ALA A 203 26.13 1.14 6.36
C ALA A 203 26.15 0.75 4.86
N GLY A 204 27.02 -0.20 4.47
CA GLY A 204 27.03 -0.71 3.08
C GLY A 204 25.74 -1.40 2.66
N SER A 205 25.05 -2.07 3.57
CA SER A 205 23.72 -2.65 3.29
C SER A 205 22.65 -1.57 3.12
N ILE A 206 22.75 -0.47 3.87
CA ILE A 206 21.86 0.69 3.72
C ILE A 206 22.12 1.37 2.37
N ALA A 207 23.39 1.61 2.01
CA ALA A 207 23.75 2.18 0.70
C ALA A 207 23.22 1.32 -0.46
N ALA A 208 23.46 0.00 -0.42
CA ALA A 208 22.94 -0.93 -1.42
C ALA A 208 21.40 -1.03 -1.45
N MET A 209 20.73 -0.78 -0.31
CA MET A 209 19.27 -0.65 -0.30
C MET A 209 18.82 0.62 -1.00
N LEU A 210 19.44 1.77 -0.70
CA LEU A 210 19.09 3.05 -1.32
C LEU A 210 19.24 3.00 -2.85
N GLU A 211 20.28 2.33 -3.34
CA GLU A 211 20.46 2.05 -4.76
C GLU A 211 19.37 1.14 -5.33
N ARG A 212 19.11 -0.01 -4.68
CA ARG A 212 18.11 -0.97 -5.15
C ARG A 212 16.69 -0.42 -5.18
N VAL A 213 16.33 0.46 -4.24
CA VAL A 213 15.01 1.13 -4.23
C VAL A 213 14.98 2.35 -5.15
N ASP A 214 16.10 2.64 -5.81
CA ASP A 214 16.26 3.75 -6.75
C ASP A 214 15.99 5.11 -6.07
N ALA A 215 16.53 5.29 -4.87
CA ALA A 215 16.32 6.49 -4.06
C ALA A 215 17.04 7.73 -4.61
N PHE A 216 18.08 7.53 -5.44
CA PHE A 216 18.88 8.61 -6.02
C PHE A 216 18.16 9.25 -7.21
N ASP A 217 17.65 8.43 -8.15
CA ASP A 217 16.98 8.96 -9.35
C ASP A 217 15.47 9.16 -9.13
N ARG A 218 14.85 8.40 -8.22
CA ARG A 218 13.41 8.52 -7.88
C ARG A 218 13.17 8.81 -6.39
N PRO A 219 13.68 9.95 -5.86
CA PRO A 219 13.55 10.29 -4.43
C PRO A 219 12.09 10.44 -3.98
N ALA A 220 11.19 10.91 -4.85
CA ALA A 220 9.77 11.02 -4.52
C ALA A 220 9.11 9.65 -4.28
N ARG A 221 9.50 8.61 -5.04
CA ARG A 221 9.01 7.24 -4.86
C ARG A 221 9.58 6.61 -3.61
N PHE A 222 10.84 6.89 -3.30
CA PHE A 222 11.45 6.49 -2.03
C PHE A 222 10.71 7.12 -0.83
N GLU A 223 10.36 8.40 -0.90
CA GLU A 223 9.54 9.04 0.13
C GLU A 223 8.16 8.39 0.28
N GLN A 224 7.52 7.99 -0.82
CA GLN A 224 6.27 7.24 -0.78
C GLN A 224 6.42 5.88 -0.08
N LEU A 225 7.52 5.15 -0.33
CA LEU A 225 7.85 3.91 0.39
C LEU A 225 8.01 4.17 1.90
N LEU A 226 8.73 5.24 2.28
CA LEU A 226 8.90 5.61 3.69
C LEU A 226 7.56 6.01 4.35
N THR A 227 6.67 6.69 3.63
CA THR A 227 5.32 6.98 4.09
C THR A 227 4.55 5.68 4.35
N LEU A 228 4.56 4.74 3.40
CA LEU A 228 3.90 3.43 3.58
C LEU A 228 4.45 2.67 4.80
N CYS A 229 5.77 2.59 4.95
CA CYS A 229 6.41 1.93 6.10
C CYS A 229 6.04 2.61 7.44
N THR A 230 5.87 3.93 7.42
CA THR A 230 5.40 4.69 8.60
C THR A 230 3.96 4.34 8.93
N CYS A 231 3.09 4.24 7.93
CA CYS A 231 1.69 3.84 8.10
C CYS A 231 1.57 2.41 8.62
N ASP A 232 2.33 1.48 8.04
CA ASP A 232 2.38 0.08 8.49
C ASP A 232 2.83 -0.03 9.95
N PHE A 233 3.91 0.67 10.31
CA PHE A 233 4.41 0.70 11.69
C PHE A 233 3.35 1.20 12.67
N ARG A 234 2.63 2.27 12.33
CA ARG A 234 1.63 2.90 13.20
C ARG A 234 0.32 2.11 13.29
N ALA A 235 0.02 1.27 12.31
CA ALA A 235 -1.16 0.43 12.29
C ALA A 235 -1.11 -0.70 13.34
N PHE A 236 0.08 -1.08 13.81
CA PHE A 236 0.21 -2.01 14.92
C PHE A 236 -0.33 -1.42 16.24
N PRO A 237 -0.93 -2.24 17.11
CA PRO A 237 -1.43 -1.81 18.42
C PRO A 237 -0.38 -1.05 19.23
N GLY A 238 -0.80 0.03 19.90
CA GLY A 238 0.08 0.87 20.72
C GLY A 238 1.00 1.81 19.95
N ARG A 239 1.00 1.79 18.60
CA ARG A 239 1.97 2.56 17.79
C ARG A 239 1.41 3.77 17.04
N ALA A 240 0.09 3.99 17.02
CA ALA A 240 -0.58 5.01 16.17
C ALA A 240 -0.02 6.45 16.27
N SER A 241 0.51 6.83 17.43
CA SER A 241 1.09 8.16 17.70
C SER A 241 2.62 8.16 17.76
N LEU A 242 3.26 7.01 17.62
CA LEU A 242 4.71 6.89 17.73
C LEU A 242 5.40 7.42 16.47
N VAL A 243 6.61 7.95 16.67
CA VAL A 243 7.51 8.28 15.58
C VAL A 243 8.11 6.98 15.04
N TYR A 244 8.07 6.80 13.73
CA TYR A 244 8.78 5.72 13.07
C TYR A 244 10.24 6.16 12.81
N PRO A 245 11.24 5.68 13.59
CA PRO A 245 12.58 6.27 13.58
C PRO A 245 13.38 5.95 12.31
N LYS A 246 12.99 4.91 11.57
CA LYS A 246 13.73 4.44 10.39
C LYS A 246 13.57 5.39 9.20
N ALA A 247 12.43 6.06 9.06
CA ALA A 247 12.24 7.04 8.00
C ALA A 247 13.21 8.25 8.08
N PRO A 248 13.32 9.01 9.19
CA PRO A 248 14.29 10.09 9.28
C PRO A 248 15.74 9.59 9.20
N MET A 249 16.06 8.43 9.75
CA MET A 249 17.39 7.80 9.63
C MET A 249 17.76 7.53 8.17
N LEU A 250 16.86 6.91 7.39
CA LEU A 250 17.10 6.61 5.98
C LEU A 250 17.18 7.86 5.10
N ARG A 251 16.48 8.95 5.46
CA ARG A 251 16.66 10.26 4.81
C ARG A 251 18.02 10.87 5.08
N VAL A 252 18.57 10.71 6.29
CA VAL A 252 19.95 11.12 6.60
C VAL A 252 20.94 10.31 5.76
N ALA A 253 20.75 8.99 5.67
CA ALA A 253 21.59 8.13 4.85
C ALA A 253 21.55 8.52 3.37
N LEU A 254 20.35 8.77 2.81
CA LEU A 254 20.20 9.23 1.42
C LEU A 254 20.95 10.54 1.17
N ARG A 255 20.79 11.54 2.05
CA ARG A 255 21.54 12.81 1.92
C ARG A 255 23.05 12.62 1.98
N ALA A 256 23.53 11.68 2.78
CA ALA A 256 24.95 11.37 2.86
C ALA A 256 25.48 10.74 1.57
N CYS A 257 24.73 9.78 1.00
CA CYS A 257 25.07 9.19 -0.29
C CYS A 257 25.09 10.23 -1.42
N LEU A 258 24.11 11.14 -1.46
CA LEU A 258 24.02 12.19 -2.47
C LEU A 258 25.10 13.28 -2.34
N ALA A 259 25.84 13.31 -1.22
CA ALA A 259 26.95 14.24 -1.01
C ALA A 259 28.31 13.67 -1.43
N VAL A 260 28.36 12.41 -1.90
CA VAL A 260 29.57 11.81 -2.46
C VAL A 260 29.87 12.45 -3.81
N ASP A 261 31.12 12.85 -4.04
CA ASP A 261 31.55 13.42 -5.32
C ASP A 261 31.77 12.30 -6.35
N GLU A 262 30.76 12.08 -7.18
CA GLU A 262 30.83 11.06 -8.25
C GLU A 262 31.80 11.47 -9.36
N GLY A 263 32.07 12.77 -9.54
CA GLY A 263 32.99 13.27 -10.56
C GLY A 263 34.44 12.92 -10.24
N GLU A 264 34.86 13.14 -8.99
CA GLU A 264 36.19 12.76 -8.52
C GLU A 264 36.43 11.25 -8.65
N LEU A 265 35.44 10.43 -8.30
CA LEU A 265 35.52 8.97 -8.42
C LEU A 265 35.55 8.49 -9.88
N ALA A 266 34.85 9.18 -10.79
CA ALA A 266 34.83 8.82 -12.21
C ALA A 266 36.19 9.10 -12.88
N ASP A 267 36.92 10.12 -12.43
CA ASP A 267 38.26 10.43 -12.93
C ASP A 267 39.31 9.39 -12.49
N GLU A 268 39.08 8.68 -11.37
CA GLU A 268 39.99 7.68 -10.82
C GLU A 268 39.77 6.25 -11.37
N HIS A 269 38.61 5.98 -11.98
CA HIS A 269 38.20 4.64 -12.41
C HIS A 269 37.68 4.63 -13.86
N GLU A 270 38.49 4.11 -14.78
CA GLU A 270 38.10 3.97 -16.21
C GLU A 270 37.14 2.79 -16.46
N ASP A 271 37.16 1.76 -15.60
CA ASP A 271 36.28 0.60 -15.70
C ASP A 271 34.94 0.83 -14.96
N GLU A 272 33.83 0.55 -15.63
CA GLU A 272 32.48 0.82 -15.11
C GLU A 272 32.15 -0.03 -13.86
N ALA A 273 32.64 -1.26 -13.79
CA ALA A 273 32.40 -2.12 -12.63
C ALA A 273 33.26 -1.71 -11.44
N GLU A 274 34.51 -1.30 -11.68
CA GLU A 274 35.37 -0.72 -10.64
C GLU A 274 34.80 0.59 -10.11
N PHE A 275 34.32 1.48 -10.99
CA PHE A 275 33.65 2.72 -10.60
C PHE A 275 32.40 2.45 -9.76
N ALA A 276 31.52 1.53 -10.18
CA ALA A 276 30.31 1.19 -9.43
C ALA A 276 30.64 0.63 -8.02
N ALA A 277 31.68 -0.20 -7.92
CA ALA A 277 32.15 -0.72 -6.63
C ALA A 277 32.70 0.39 -5.73
N ALA A 278 33.55 1.27 -6.28
CA ALA A 278 34.13 2.41 -5.57
C ALA A 278 33.05 3.40 -5.09
N LEU A 279 32.07 3.70 -5.94
CA LEU A 279 30.94 4.56 -5.61
C LEU A 279 30.08 3.97 -4.49
N LEU A 280 29.79 2.66 -4.54
CA LEU A 280 29.06 1.98 -3.47
C LEU A 280 29.84 2.00 -2.15
N GLU A 281 31.17 1.81 -2.18
CA GLU A 281 32.04 1.89 -1.01
C GLU A 281 32.07 3.31 -0.42
N ALA A 282 32.24 4.33 -1.26
CA ALA A 282 32.22 5.73 -0.85
C ALA A 282 30.87 6.13 -0.21
N ARG A 283 29.76 5.72 -0.83
CA ARG A 283 28.41 5.89 -0.24
C ARG A 283 28.26 5.14 1.08
N ALA A 284 28.79 3.93 1.21
CA ALA A 284 28.77 3.19 2.46
C ALA A 284 29.55 3.91 3.58
N LEU A 285 30.71 4.48 3.28
CA LEU A 285 31.51 5.28 4.21
C LEU A 285 30.78 6.57 4.61
N ALA A 286 30.15 7.27 3.65
CA ALA A 286 29.35 8.45 3.91
C ALA A 286 28.15 8.15 4.83
N VAL A 287 27.43 7.05 4.59
CA VAL A 287 26.36 6.58 5.48
C VAL A 287 26.89 6.26 6.87
N ALA A 288 28.02 5.57 6.99
CA ALA A 288 28.63 5.23 8.27
C ALA A 288 28.98 6.47 9.09
N ALA A 289 29.55 7.49 8.44
CA ALA A 289 29.87 8.77 9.04
C ALA A 289 28.62 9.56 9.45
N ALA A 290 27.62 9.64 8.57
CA ALA A 290 26.40 10.41 8.80
C ALA A 290 25.49 9.80 9.88
N LEU A 291 25.41 8.47 9.94
CA LEU A 291 24.70 7.74 11.00
C LEU A 291 25.58 7.52 12.23
N ARG A 292 26.81 8.07 12.23
CA ARG A 292 27.81 8.03 13.30
C ARG A 292 27.91 6.67 13.99
N SER A 293 27.92 5.54 13.28
CA SER A 293 27.99 4.19 13.86
C SER A 293 27.58 4.15 15.34
N GLU A 294 26.30 4.43 15.67
CA GLU A 294 25.73 4.38 17.02
C GLU A 294 25.64 2.93 17.53
N ARG A 295 26.72 2.17 17.33
CA ARG A 295 26.95 0.82 17.83
C ARG A 295 27.80 0.83 19.11
N TRP A 296 28.19 2.01 19.62
CA TRP A 296 29.10 2.14 20.78
C TRP A 296 28.80 3.31 21.74
N ALA A 297 27.67 4.01 21.64
CA ALA A 297 27.40 5.16 22.52
C ALA A 297 26.43 4.90 23.69
N ASP A 298 25.52 3.92 23.64
CA ASP A 298 24.54 3.69 24.72
C ASP A 298 24.57 2.25 25.27
N ALA A 299 25.79 1.76 25.53
CA ALA A 299 26.03 0.82 26.61
C ALA A 299 26.76 1.57 27.74
N ALA A 300 26.02 2.41 28.46
CA ALA A 300 26.40 3.01 29.74
C ALA A 300 25.14 3.39 30.53
#